data_AF-A0A2N3D7I7-F1
#
_entry.id   AF-A0A2N3D7I7-F1
#
_cell.length_a   1.000
_cell.length_b   1.000
_cell.length_c   1.000
_cell.angle_alpha   90.00
_cell.angle_beta   90.00
_cell.angle_gamma   90.00
#
_symmetry.space_group_name_H-M   'P 1'
#
loop_
_entity.id
_entity.type
_entity.pdbx_description
1 polymer ?
#
loop_
_entity_poly.entity_id
_entity_poly.type
_entity_poly.pdbx_seq_one_letter_code
_entity_poly.pdbx_strand_id
1 'polypeptide(L)'
;PFYDVATLPLSRREGLDEFNPVKIDRISPEDARSIREGGTAATLRGIEFYNFGAFFSRDYRENDYLWGRLHGAERMIDLVASTVSGGMPREAIAAAKCAVFLAVLDEEEGLGRCGRGLIEQIRLEVRERLG
;
A
#
# COMPACT_ATOMS: atom_id res chain seq x y z
N PRO A 1 -13.24 25.16 37.34
CA PRO A 1 -11.99 24.53 36.81
C PRO A 1 -11.60 23.20 37.48
N PHE A 2 -12.10 22.88 38.70
CA PHE A 2 -11.72 21.67 39.45
C PHE A 2 -12.50 20.38 39.11
N TYR A 3 -13.58 20.47 38.35
CA TYR A 3 -14.41 19.31 38.00
C TYR A 3 -13.79 18.41 36.93
N ASP A 4 -12.94 18.96 36.05
CA ASP A 4 -12.44 18.21 34.89
C ASP A 4 -11.28 17.26 35.25
N VAL A 5 -10.39 17.68 36.16
CA VAL A 5 -9.17 16.92 36.49
C VAL A 5 -9.45 15.73 37.41
N ALA A 6 -10.40 15.86 38.34
CA ALA A 6 -10.65 14.82 39.36
C ALA A 6 -11.86 13.93 39.05
N THR A 7 -12.88 14.45 38.35
CA THR A 7 -14.14 13.73 38.14
C THR A 7 -14.08 12.84 36.89
N LEU A 8 -13.42 13.28 35.81
CA LEU A 8 -13.30 12.51 34.56
C LEU A 8 -12.63 11.12 34.75
N PRO A 9 -11.56 10.96 35.57
CA PRO A 9 -10.96 9.66 35.86
C PRO A 9 -11.85 8.76 36.73
N LEU A 10 -12.69 9.35 37.59
CA LEU A 10 -13.56 8.62 38.51
C LEU A 10 -14.88 8.21 37.84
N SER A 11 -15.41 9.02 36.92
CA SER A 11 -16.60 8.71 36.10
C SER A 11 -16.31 7.67 35.02
N ARG A 12 -15.05 7.49 34.60
CA ARG A 12 -14.62 6.43 33.66
C ARG A 12 -14.64 5.01 34.24
N ARG A 13 -14.90 4.83 35.55
CA ARG A 13 -14.99 3.49 36.16
C ARG A 13 -16.29 2.75 35.85
N GLU A 14 -17.30 3.41 35.31
CA GLU A 14 -18.57 2.76 34.94
C GLU A 14 -18.54 2.30 33.47
N GLY A 15 -17.83 1.19 33.21
CA GLY A 15 -18.27 0.20 32.22
C GLY A 15 -18.06 0.49 30.72
N LEU A 16 -17.17 1.40 30.32
CA LEU A 16 -16.80 1.58 28.90
C LEU A 16 -15.38 1.07 28.61
N ASP A 17 -15.26 -0.26 28.49
CA ASP A 17 -14.34 -1.01 27.62
C ASP A 17 -13.00 -0.35 27.18
N GLU A 18 -12.20 0.17 28.12
CA GLU A 18 -10.96 0.90 27.87
C GLU A 18 -9.77 0.04 27.36
N PHE A 19 -9.99 -1.26 27.11
CA PHE A 19 -8.94 -2.19 26.67
C PHE A 19 -9.24 -2.91 25.35
N ASN A 20 -10.01 -2.29 24.45
CA ASN A 20 -10.12 -2.82 23.10
C ASN A 20 -8.76 -2.69 22.38
N PRO A 21 -8.19 -3.80 21.88
CA PRO A 21 -6.92 -3.74 21.16
C PRO A 21 -7.07 -2.90 19.90
N VAL A 22 -6.23 -1.88 19.76
CA VAL A 22 -6.14 -1.08 18.53
C VAL A 22 -5.32 -1.85 17.51
N LYS A 23 -5.96 -2.24 16.41
CA LYS A 23 -5.23 -2.83 15.28
C LYS A 23 -4.45 -1.73 14.57
N ILE A 24 -3.17 -1.99 14.35
CA ILE A 24 -2.26 -1.10 13.62
C ILE A 24 -1.88 -1.79 12.33
N ASP A 25 -2.04 -1.06 11.24
CA ASP A 25 -1.72 -1.52 9.90
C ASP A 25 -0.76 -0.53 9.22
N ARG A 26 0.20 -1.08 8.48
CA ARG A 26 1.24 -0.30 7.80
C ARG A 26 0.99 -0.27 6.29
N ILE A 27 1.16 0.91 5.70
CA ILE A 27 1.22 1.11 4.26
C ILE A 27 2.66 1.46 3.90
N SER A 28 3.42 0.47 3.45
CA SER A 28 4.83 0.60 3.10
C SER A 28 5.17 -0.27 1.89
N PRO A 29 6.13 0.13 1.03
CA PRO A 29 6.71 -0.75 0.02
C PRO A 29 7.23 -2.07 0.60
N GLU A 30 7.68 -2.05 1.86
CA GLU A 30 8.15 -3.26 2.54
C GLU A 30 7.05 -4.29 2.80
N ASP A 31 5.78 -3.87 2.80
CA ASP A 31 4.61 -4.73 3.03
C ASP A 31 3.87 -5.11 1.73
N ALA A 32 4.35 -4.64 0.57
CA ALA A 32 3.71 -4.81 -0.74
C ALA A 32 4.64 -5.53 -1.71
N ARG A 33 4.84 -6.83 -1.47
CA ARG A 33 5.88 -7.66 -2.12
C ARG A 33 5.36 -8.55 -3.23
N SER A 34 4.12 -8.35 -3.69
CA SER A 34 3.50 -9.26 -4.66
C SER A 34 4.15 -9.24 -6.04
N ILE A 35 4.73 -8.11 -6.45
CA ILE A 35 5.43 -7.98 -7.74
C ILE A 35 6.95 -8.17 -7.57
N ARG A 36 7.56 -7.49 -6.59
CA ARG A 36 9.00 -7.57 -6.29
C ARG A 36 9.25 -7.78 -4.80
N GLU A 37 10.21 -8.64 -4.48
CA GLU A 37 10.52 -9.01 -3.08
C GLU A 37 11.43 -8.01 -2.35
N GLY A 38 12.24 -7.22 -3.06
CA GLY A 38 13.23 -6.32 -2.47
C GLY A 38 12.69 -5.00 -1.92
N GLY A 39 11.37 -4.89 -1.73
CA GLY A 39 10.71 -3.75 -1.10
C GLY A 39 11.10 -2.41 -1.73
N THR A 40 11.48 -1.46 -0.88
CA THR A 40 11.86 -0.09 -1.27
C THR A 40 13.00 -0.07 -2.28
N ALA A 41 14.05 -0.85 -2.04
CA ALA A 41 15.27 -0.84 -2.87
C ALA A 41 15.06 -1.44 -4.26
N ALA A 42 14.11 -2.38 -4.39
CA ALA A 42 13.79 -3.00 -5.68
C ALA A 42 12.77 -2.21 -6.51
N THR A 43 12.10 -1.21 -5.93
CA THR A 43 10.94 -0.54 -6.56
C THR A 43 11.12 0.96 -6.69
N LEU A 44 11.64 1.63 -5.67
CA LEU A 44 11.74 3.09 -5.64
C LEU A 44 13.13 3.54 -6.11
N ARG A 45 13.14 4.53 -7.01
CA ARG A 45 14.36 5.17 -7.54
C ARG A 45 14.69 6.45 -6.76
N GLY A 46 13.70 7.04 -6.08
CA GLY A 46 13.88 8.24 -5.28
C GLY A 46 14.84 8.10 -4.10
N ILE A 47 15.12 6.87 -3.62
CA ILE A 47 16.11 6.61 -2.57
C ILE A 47 17.56 6.84 -3.03
N GLU A 48 17.80 6.87 -4.34
CA GLU A 48 19.08 7.28 -4.90
C GLU A 48 19.31 8.78 -4.64
N PHE A 49 20.57 9.21 -4.45
CA PHE A 49 20.92 10.59 -4.10
C PHE A 49 20.25 11.13 -2.81
N TYR A 50 20.42 10.45 -1.68
CA TYR A 50 19.93 10.90 -0.36
C TYR A 50 18.41 11.17 -0.29
N ASN A 51 17.59 10.34 -0.95
CA ASN A 51 16.13 10.49 -1.06
C ASN A 51 15.66 11.64 -1.98
N PHE A 52 16.56 12.23 -2.78
CA PHE A 52 16.21 13.33 -3.69
C PHE A 52 16.25 12.98 -5.17
N GLY A 53 16.62 11.76 -5.58
CA GLY A 53 16.76 11.39 -6.98
C GLY A 53 15.52 11.69 -7.82
N ALA A 54 14.33 11.49 -7.25
CA ALA A 54 13.05 11.77 -7.92
C ALA A 54 12.81 13.27 -8.16
N PHE A 55 13.42 14.20 -7.43
CA PHE A 55 13.27 15.64 -7.74
C PHE A 55 14.01 16.04 -9.02
N PHE A 56 15.07 15.32 -9.37
CA PHE A 56 15.94 15.66 -10.49
C PHE A 56 15.63 14.92 -11.80
N SER A 57 14.81 13.87 -11.75
CA SER A 57 14.45 13.07 -12.94
C SER A 57 12.94 12.86 -13.05
N ARG A 58 12.39 13.21 -14.22
CA ARG A 58 10.98 12.94 -14.55
C ARG A 58 10.70 11.44 -14.51
N ASP A 59 11.59 10.64 -15.07
CA ASP A 59 11.45 9.18 -15.12
C ASP A 59 11.43 8.57 -13.71
N TYR A 60 12.18 9.15 -12.77
CA TYR A 60 12.18 8.68 -11.38
C TYR A 60 10.87 9.06 -10.66
N ARG A 61 10.29 10.24 -10.93
CA ARG A 61 8.96 10.60 -10.41
C ARG A 61 7.88 9.68 -10.93
N GLU A 62 7.91 9.38 -12.23
CA GLU A 62 6.94 8.47 -12.83
C GLU A 62 7.05 7.06 -12.25
N ASN A 63 8.28 6.56 -12.08
CA ASN A 63 8.53 5.29 -11.41
C ASN A 63 7.93 5.27 -9.99
N ASP A 64 8.32 6.23 -9.15
CA ASP A 64 7.92 6.23 -7.75
C ASP A 64 6.42 6.49 -7.58
N TYR A 65 5.83 7.32 -8.46
CA TYR A 65 4.38 7.53 -8.53
C TYR A 65 3.64 6.23 -8.85
N LEU A 66 4.04 5.53 -9.92
CA LEU A 66 3.40 4.29 -10.34
C LEU A 66 3.51 3.20 -9.27
N TRP A 67 4.71 3.01 -8.69
CA TRP A 67 4.91 2.08 -7.57
C TRP A 67 4.11 2.46 -6.33
N GLY A 68 3.98 3.77 -6.04
CA GLY A 68 3.13 4.25 -4.96
C GLY A 68 1.67 3.83 -5.13
N ARG A 69 1.12 3.94 -6.35
CA ARG A 69 -0.24 3.48 -6.66
C ARG A 69 -0.40 1.98 -6.47
N LEU A 70 0.54 1.19 -7.00
CA LEU A 70 0.50 -0.28 -6.92
C LEU A 70 0.62 -0.77 -5.48
N HIS A 71 1.59 -0.28 -4.71
CA HIS A 71 1.75 -0.65 -3.30
C HIS A 71 0.52 -0.24 -2.48
N GLY A 72 -0.01 0.96 -2.71
CA GLY A 72 -1.23 1.43 -2.06
C GLY A 72 -2.39 0.47 -2.32
N ALA A 73 -2.64 0.10 -3.57
CA ALA A 73 -3.70 -0.83 -3.95
C ALA A 73 -3.52 -2.21 -3.31
N GLU A 74 -2.31 -2.76 -3.32
CA GLU A 74 -1.99 -4.03 -2.68
C GLU A 74 -2.33 -4.00 -1.18
N ARG A 75 -1.87 -2.96 -0.49
CA ARG A 75 -2.11 -2.82 0.95
C ARG A 75 -3.60 -2.68 1.24
N MET A 76 -4.34 -1.90 0.46
CA MET A 76 -5.79 -1.77 0.65
C MET A 76 -6.52 -3.12 0.56
N ILE A 77 -6.12 -3.99 -0.38
CA ILE A 77 -6.68 -5.34 -0.50
C ILE A 77 -6.36 -6.16 0.75
N ASP A 78 -5.09 -6.16 1.19
CA ASP A 78 -4.68 -6.93 2.36
C ASP A 78 -5.37 -6.45 3.65
N LEU A 79 -5.60 -5.15 3.78
CA LEU A 79 -6.34 -4.57 4.91
C LEU A 79 -7.78 -5.05 4.93
N VAL A 80 -8.48 -5.00 3.79
CA VAL A 80 -9.86 -5.49 3.72
C VAL A 80 -9.91 -6.99 3.99
N ALA A 81 -8.98 -7.76 3.42
CA ALA A 81 -8.89 -9.20 3.64
C ALA A 81 -8.67 -9.58 5.12
N SER A 82 -7.89 -8.77 5.86
CA SER A 82 -7.62 -9.02 7.29
C SER A 82 -8.85 -8.84 8.20
N THR A 83 -9.91 -8.20 7.70
CA THR A 83 -11.17 -8.03 8.43
C THR A 83 -12.10 -9.25 8.36
N VAL A 84 -11.88 -10.17 7.41
CA VAL A 84 -12.73 -11.34 7.20
C VAL A 84 -12.43 -12.39 8.27
N SER A 85 -13.44 -12.71 9.08
CA SER A 85 -13.33 -13.74 10.12
C SER A 85 -13.13 -15.13 9.48
N GLY A 86 -12.09 -15.85 9.92
CA GLY A 86 -11.68 -17.11 9.28
C GLY A 86 -10.70 -16.95 8.10
N GLY A 87 -10.39 -15.71 7.71
CA GLY A 87 -9.47 -15.39 6.63
C GLY A 87 -10.09 -15.53 5.23
N MET A 88 -9.33 -15.12 4.22
CA MET A 88 -9.68 -15.31 2.81
C MET A 88 -8.71 -16.30 2.14
N PRO A 89 -9.16 -17.05 1.11
CA PRO A 89 -8.28 -17.90 0.34
C PRO A 89 -7.17 -17.09 -0.34
N ARG A 90 -5.94 -17.61 -0.31
CA ARG A 90 -4.76 -16.89 -0.83
C ARG A 90 -4.87 -16.66 -2.33
N GLU A 91 -5.43 -17.60 -3.06
CA GLU A 91 -5.68 -17.51 -4.50
C GLU A 91 -6.67 -16.39 -4.85
N ALA A 92 -7.69 -16.18 -4.00
CA ALA A 92 -8.65 -15.10 -4.20
C ALA A 92 -8.01 -13.73 -3.97
N ILE A 93 -7.16 -13.60 -2.94
CA ILE A 93 -6.37 -12.38 -2.69
C ILE A 93 -5.41 -12.12 -3.86
N ALA A 94 -4.69 -13.15 -4.33
CA ALA A 94 -3.74 -13.02 -5.45
C ALA A 94 -4.46 -12.59 -6.74
N ALA A 95 -5.61 -13.18 -7.05
CA ALA A 95 -6.43 -12.80 -8.20
C ALA A 95 -6.93 -11.36 -8.10
N ALA A 96 -7.37 -10.93 -6.91
CA ALA A 96 -7.79 -9.54 -6.67
C ALA A 96 -6.61 -8.55 -6.85
N LYS A 97 -5.43 -8.89 -6.35
CA LYS A 97 -4.20 -8.10 -6.54
C LYS A 97 -3.82 -8.01 -8.02
N CYS A 98 -3.83 -9.13 -8.75
CA CYS A 98 -3.57 -9.14 -10.18
C CYS A 98 -4.54 -8.21 -10.94
N ALA A 99 -5.83 -8.33 -10.66
CA ALA A 99 -6.86 -7.50 -11.29
C ALA A 99 -6.67 -6.01 -11.01
N VAL A 100 -6.37 -5.62 -9.76
CA VAL A 100 -6.16 -4.21 -9.42
C VAL A 100 -4.89 -3.64 -10.04
N PHE A 101 -3.82 -4.42 -10.11
CA PHE A 101 -2.57 -3.97 -10.74
C PHE A 101 -2.76 -3.71 -12.23
N LEU A 102 -3.42 -4.63 -12.94
CA LEU A 102 -3.73 -4.45 -14.36
C LEU A 102 -4.63 -3.23 -14.58
N ALA A 103 -5.66 -3.04 -13.76
CA ALA A 103 -6.53 -1.86 -13.85
C ALA A 103 -5.78 -0.55 -13.64
N VAL A 104 -4.86 -0.48 -12.66
CA VAL A 104 -4.00 0.69 -12.43
C VAL A 104 -3.11 0.97 -13.64
N LEU A 105 -2.49 -0.07 -14.22
CA LEU A 105 -1.61 0.07 -15.38
C LEU A 105 -2.37 0.53 -16.63
N ASP A 106 -3.56 -0.02 -16.87
CA ASP A 106 -4.44 0.38 -17.98
C ASP A 106 -4.88 1.84 -17.86
N GLU A 107 -5.20 2.29 -16.65
CA GLU A 107 -5.53 3.69 -16.39
C GLU A 107 -4.34 4.63 -16.68
N GLU A 108 -3.14 4.28 -16.22
CA GLU A 108 -1.95 5.11 -16.45
C GLU A 108 -1.53 5.15 -17.91
N GLU A 109 -1.73 4.06 -18.64
CA GLU A 109 -1.51 4.01 -20.09
C GLU A 109 -2.47 4.96 -20.83
N GLY A 110 -3.75 4.93 -20.46
CA GLY A 110 -4.77 5.81 -21.05
C GLY A 110 -4.53 7.30 -20.76
N LEU A 111 -3.99 7.62 -19.59
CA LEU A 111 -3.72 9.00 -19.17
C LEU A 111 -2.35 9.51 -19.63
N GLY A 112 -1.45 8.62 -20.07
CA GLY A 112 -0.15 8.97 -20.65
C GLY A 112 0.80 9.68 -19.67
N ARG A 113 0.62 9.47 -18.36
CA ARG A 113 1.44 10.13 -17.32
C ARG A 113 2.80 9.48 -17.13
N CYS A 114 2.87 8.16 -17.32
CA CYS A 114 4.08 7.37 -17.14
C CYS A 114 4.61 6.90 -18.50
N GLY A 115 5.93 6.73 -18.60
CA GLY A 115 6.57 6.17 -19.79
C GLY A 115 6.02 4.79 -20.13
N ARG A 116 5.66 4.58 -21.40
CA ARG A 116 5.08 3.30 -21.88
C ARG A 116 5.98 2.09 -21.58
N GLY A 117 7.29 2.24 -21.71
CA GLY A 117 8.25 1.17 -21.43
C GLY A 117 8.20 0.69 -19.97
N LEU A 118 7.99 1.61 -19.02
CA LEU A 118 7.85 1.29 -17.60
C LEU A 118 6.54 0.50 -17.34
N ILE A 119 5.43 0.96 -17.93
CA ILE A 119 4.12 0.29 -17.81
C ILE A 119 4.20 -1.13 -18.36
N GLU A 120 4.73 -1.31 -19.56
CA GLU A 120 4.86 -2.63 -20.20
C GLU A 120 5.74 -3.57 -19.41
N GLN A 121 6.86 -3.07 -18.88
CA GLN A 121 7.73 -3.85 -18.02
C GLN A 121 6.98 -4.38 -16.78
N ILE A 122 6.31 -3.49 -16.04
CA ILE A 122 5.61 -3.88 -14.81
C ILE A 122 4.42 -4.81 -15.13
N ARG A 123 3.72 -4.56 -16.24
CA ARG A 123 2.61 -5.42 -16.71
C ARG A 123 3.08 -6.85 -16.95
N LEU A 124 4.27 -7.02 -17.53
CA LEU A 124 4.88 -8.34 -17.72
C LEU A 124 5.23 -9.00 -16.37
N GLU A 125 5.86 -8.26 -15.46
CA GLU A 125 6.19 -8.75 -14.11
C GLU A 125 4.94 -9.19 -13.31
N VAL A 126 3.84 -8.45 -13.41
CA VAL A 126 2.56 -8.80 -12.78
C VAL A 126 2.04 -10.13 -13.31
N ARG A 127 2.06 -10.32 -14.64
CA ARG A 127 1.60 -11.57 -15.26
C ARG A 127 2.48 -12.76 -14.90
N GLU A 128 3.79 -12.58 -14.80
CA GLU A 128 4.70 -13.66 -14.41
C GLU A 128 4.55 -14.08 -12.94
N ARG A 129 4.20 -13.14 -12.05
CA ARG A 129 4.11 -13.39 -10.60
C ARG A 129 2.73 -13.83 -10.13
N LEU A 130 1.66 -13.35 -10.78
CA LEU A 130 0.28 -13.48 -10.32
C LEU A 130 -0.69 -14.01 -11.40
N GLY A 131 -0.21 -14.23 -12.62
CA GLY A 131 -0.98 -14.76 -13.75
C GLY A 131 -0.95 -16.28 -13.87
#